data_AF-A0A2E3D9D1-F1
#
_entry.id   AF-A0A2E3D9D1-F1
#
_cell.length_a   1.000
_cell.length_b   1.000
_cell.length_c   1.000
_cell.angle_alpha   90.00
_cell.angle_beta   90.00
_cell.angle_gamma   90.00
#
_symmetry.space_group_name_H-M   'P 1'
#
loop_
_entity.id
_entity.type
_entity.pdbx_description
1 polymer ?
#
loop_
_entity_poly.entity_id
_entity_poly.type
_entity_poly.pdbx_seq_one_letter_code
_entity_poly.pdbx_strand_id
1 'polypeptide(L)'
;MALFKGLQQSKERKKAKAFYEQISRMTGDPREIRKLRALMNARLTGFIDMTFIEGAKDLERHQESGLGGHDPGGFSRAYKAVKTVGGLVVVYLPQKFTNFYYDLGTKYQAAHLTKIRAVTLADETAKEITQLLRLDNPILPLSFLRIEIANEEAAEDGNKNKEEPDLQKDE
;
A
#
# COMPACT_ATOMS: atom_id res chain seq x y z
N MET A 1 -12.83 -21.26 25.00
CA MET A 1 -13.39 -20.64 23.77
C MET A 1 -12.38 -20.42 22.62
N ALA A 2 -11.24 -21.13 22.58
CA ALA A 2 -10.22 -20.91 21.53
C ALA A 2 -10.51 -21.64 20.20
N LEU A 3 -11.15 -22.81 20.26
CA LEU A 3 -11.47 -23.65 19.09
C LEU A 3 -12.42 -22.97 18.09
N PHE A 4 -13.44 -22.25 18.58
CA PHE A 4 -14.39 -21.54 17.72
C PHE A 4 -13.76 -20.36 16.97
N LYS A 5 -12.80 -19.66 17.58
CA LYS A 5 -12.09 -18.52 16.97
C LYS A 5 -11.19 -18.97 15.81
N GLY A 6 -10.49 -20.10 15.98
CA GLY A 6 -9.66 -20.68 14.91
C GLY A 6 -10.48 -21.15 13.71
N LEU A 7 -11.66 -21.73 13.94
CA LEU A 7 -12.55 -22.18 12.87
C LEU A 7 -13.11 -21.01 12.05
N GLN A 8 -13.50 -19.91 12.71
CA GLN A 8 -13.98 -18.68 12.03
C GLN A 8 -12.87 -18.03 11.20
N GLN A 9 -11.67 -17.92 11.76
CA GLN A 9 -10.51 -17.39 11.03
C GLN A 9 -10.20 -18.22 9.78
N SER A 10 -10.31 -19.55 9.84
CA SER A 10 -10.15 -20.43 8.68
C SER A 10 -11.23 -20.19 7.62
N LYS A 11 -12.49 -19.99 8.01
CA LYS A 11 -13.60 -19.69 7.09
C LYS A 11 -13.41 -18.33 6.41
N GLU A 12 -13.04 -17.30 7.15
CA GLU A 12 -12.80 -15.95 6.61
C GLU A 12 -11.64 -15.94 5.61
N ARG A 13 -10.54 -16.64 5.92
CA ARG A 13 -9.41 -16.78 4.99
C ARG A 13 -9.81 -17.50 3.70
N LYS A 14 -10.59 -18.59 3.81
CA LYS A 14 -11.11 -19.30 2.63
C LYS A 14 -11.97 -18.38 1.76
N LYS A 15 -12.87 -17.59 2.37
CA LYS A 15 -13.69 -16.61 1.66
C LYS A 15 -12.86 -15.52 1.00
N ALA A 16 -11.87 -14.98 1.69
CA ALA A 16 -10.98 -13.93 1.17
C ALA A 16 -10.19 -14.41 -0.06
N LYS A 17 -9.61 -15.62 0.03
CA LYS A 17 -8.88 -16.23 -1.09
C LYS A 17 -9.81 -16.55 -2.27
N ALA A 18 -10.98 -17.14 -2.01
CA ALA A 18 -11.96 -17.41 -3.05
C ALA A 18 -12.43 -16.12 -3.75
N PHE A 19 -12.68 -15.05 -3.00
CA PHE A 19 -13.05 -13.75 -3.56
C PHE A 19 -11.96 -13.21 -4.49
N TYR A 20 -10.68 -13.30 -4.09
CA TYR A 20 -9.54 -12.93 -4.93
C TYR A 20 -9.46 -13.76 -6.23
N GLU A 21 -9.59 -15.08 -6.14
CA GLU A 21 -9.44 -15.98 -7.29
C GLU A 21 -10.63 -15.91 -8.27
N GLN A 22 -11.83 -15.61 -7.76
CA GLN A 22 -13.05 -15.65 -8.54
C GLN A 22 -13.42 -14.31 -9.17
N ILE A 23 -12.97 -13.16 -8.64
CA ILE A 23 -13.42 -11.82 -9.08
C ILE A 23 -13.25 -11.59 -10.59
N SER A 24 -12.18 -12.13 -11.20
CA SER A 24 -11.90 -12.00 -12.63
C SER A 24 -12.80 -12.87 -13.53
N ARG A 25 -13.45 -13.88 -12.93
CA ARG A 25 -14.32 -14.86 -13.59
C ARG A 25 -15.80 -14.64 -13.29
N MET A 26 -16.15 -13.66 -12.45
CA MET A 26 -17.54 -13.38 -12.09
C MET A 26 -18.35 -12.93 -13.32
N THR A 27 -19.53 -13.52 -13.47
CA THR A 27 -20.53 -13.22 -14.51
C THR A 27 -21.87 -12.97 -13.83
N GLY A 28 -22.69 -12.06 -14.37
CA GLY A 28 -23.90 -11.57 -13.71
C GLY A 28 -24.24 -10.14 -14.13
N ASP A 29 -25.00 -9.41 -13.32
CA ASP A 29 -25.33 -8.00 -13.57
C ASP A 29 -24.04 -7.16 -13.66
N PRO A 30 -23.79 -6.46 -14.79
CA PRO A 30 -22.63 -5.58 -14.94
C PRO A 30 -22.48 -4.54 -13.82
N ARG A 31 -23.58 -4.04 -13.26
CA ARG A 31 -23.55 -3.06 -12.17
C ARG A 31 -23.02 -3.68 -10.87
N GLU A 32 -23.44 -4.91 -10.57
CA GLU A 32 -22.98 -5.63 -9.38
C GLU A 32 -21.51 -6.04 -9.51
N ILE A 33 -21.10 -6.54 -10.69
CA ILE A 33 -19.70 -6.89 -10.94
C ILE A 33 -18.80 -5.67 -10.78
N ARG A 34 -19.19 -4.51 -11.33
CA ARG A 34 -18.44 -3.26 -11.17
C ARG A 34 -18.28 -2.87 -9.70
N LYS A 35 -19.35 -2.99 -8.90
CA LYS A 35 -19.29 -2.73 -7.45
C LYS A 35 -18.33 -3.69 -6.75
N LEU A 36 -18.36 -4.97 -7.08
CA LEU A 36 -17.46 -5.97 -6.48
C LEU A 36 -15.99 -5.73 -6.86
N ARG A 37 -15.71 -5.33 -8.10
CA ARG A 37 -14.36 -4.95 -8.55
C ARG A 37 -13.86 -3.69 -7.85
N ALA A 38 -14.71 -2.66 -7.71
CA ALA A 38 -14.37 -1.47 -6.96
C ALA A 38 -14.09 -1.78 -5.48
N LEU A 39 -14.88 -2.67 -4.88
CA LEU A 39 -14.68 -3.15 -3.52
C LEU A 39 -13.36 -3.92 -3.37
N MET A 40 -13.03 -4.78 -4.33
CA MET A 40 -11.75 -5.49 -4.37
C MET A 40 -10.58 -4.50 -4.46
N ASN A 41 -10.66 -3.52 -5.36
CA ASN A 41 -9.65 -2.48 -5.53
C ASN A 41 -9.37 -1.77 -4.18
N ALA A 42 -10.41 -1.19 -3.56
CA ALA A 42 -10.25 -0.48 -2.29
C ALA A 42 -9.65 -1.33 -1.17
N ARG A 43 -10.05 -2.62 -1.09
CA ARG A 43 -9.51 -3.57 -0.10
C ARG A 43 -8.05 -3.89 -0.34
N LEU A 44 -7.64 -4.07 -1.60
CA LEU A 44 -6.25 -4.33 -1.95
C LEU A 44 -5.37 -3.10 -1.73
N THR A 45 -5.85 -1.90 -2.06
CA THR A 45 -5.14 -0.65 -1.73
C THR A 45 -4.83 -0.57 -0.24
N GLY A 46 -5.83 -0.74 0.62
CA GLY A 46 -5.61 -0.74 2.07
C GLY A 46 -4.71 -1.88 2.55
N PHE A 47 -4.80 -3.06 1.95
CA PHE A 47 -3.88 -4.17 2.25
C PHE A 47 -2.43 -3.79 1.92
N ILE A 48 -2.20 -3.21 0.75
CA ILE A 48 -0.87 -2.81 0.27
C ILE A 48 -0.28 -1.75 1.19
N ASP A 49 -1.04 -0.69 1.50
CA ASP A 49 -0.60 0.38 2.39
C ASP A 49 -0.20 -0.16 3.77
N MET A 50 -1.03 -1.04 4.35
CA MET A 50 -0.71 -1.70 5.62
C MET A 50 0.54 -2.57 5.54
N THR A 51 0.85 -3.14 4.38
CA THR A 51 2.01 -4.03 4.18
C THR A 51 3.30 -3.25 4.01
N PHE A 52 3.24 -2.14 3.28
CA PHE A 52 4.33 -1.19 3.18
C PHE A 52 4.69 -0.61 4.56
N ILE A 53 3.68 -0.14 5.31
CA ILE A 53 3.88 0.43 6.65
C ILE A 53 4.42 -0.62 7.63
N GLU A 54 3.97 -1.87 7.53
CA GLU A 54 4.53 -2.95 8.36
C GLU A 54 6.02 -3.15 8.11
N GLY A 55 6.45 -3.23 6.84
CA GLY A 55 7.87 -3.34 6.48
C GLY A 55 8.71 -2.17 7.00
N ALA A 56 8.23 -0.93 6.80
CA ALA A 56 8.91 0.26 7.31
C ALA A 56 9.06 0.22 8.85
N LYS A 57 7.98 -0.11 9.58
CA LYS A 57 7.99 -0.16 11.05
C LYS A 57 8.83 -1.30 11.62
N ASP A 58 8.86 -2.45 10.95
CA ASP A 58 9.68 -3.57 11.39
C ASP A 58 11.16 -3.22 11.28
N LEU A 59 11.57 -2.55 10.20
CA LEU A 59 12.95 -2.06 10.08
C LEU A 59 13.26 -0.97 11.11
N GLU A 60 12.36 -0.01 11.31
CA GLU A 60 12.50 1.06 12.32
C GLU A 60 12.75 0.45 13.71
N ARG A 61 11.91 -0.51 14.14
CA ARG A 61 12.09 -1.23 15.41
C ARG A 61 13.41 -1.98 15.48
N HIS A 62 13.83 -2.59 14.38
CA HIS A 62 15.10 -3.30 14.32
C HIS A 62 16.29 -2.34 14.50
N GLN A 63 16.25 -1.18 13.85
CA GLN A 63 17.25 -0.12 13.99
C GLN A 63 17.30 0.44 15.42
N GLU A 64 16.14 0.68 16.02
CA GLU A 64 16.03 1.14 17.42
C GLU A 64 16.56 0.13 18.43
N SER A 65 16.49 -1.18 18.14
CA SER A 65 16.95 -2.23 19.04
C SER A 65 18.48 -2.30 19.20
N GLY A 66 19.25 -1.54 18.40
CA GLY A 66 20.71 -1.52 18.47
C GLY A 66 21.39 -2.79 17.95
N LEU A 67 20.61 -3.76 17.44
CA LEU A 67 21.10 -4.95 16.75
C LEU A 67 21.57 -4.55 15.34
N GLY A 68 22.73 -3.87 15.28
CA GLY A 68 23.33 -3.48 14.02
C GLY A 68 23.68 -4.69 13.14
N GLY A 69 23.36 -4.62 11.85
CA GLY A 69 24.07 -5.39 10.83
C GLY A 69 23.28 -6.42 10.00
N HIS A 70 21.96 -6.58 10.16
CA HIS A 70 21.18 -7.40 9.23
C HIS A 70 19.79 -6.83 8.97
N ASP A 71 19.39 -6.89 7.69
CA ASP A 71 18.01 -6.71 7.26
C ASP A 71 17.14 -7.75 8.02
N PRO A 72 16.04 -7.38 8.70
CA PRO A 72 15.28 -8.30 9.56
C PRO A 72 14.74 -9.55 8.85
N GLY A 73 14.91 -9.71 7.53
CA GLY A 73 14.54 -10.91 6.78
C GLY A 73 13.04 -11.23 6.89
N GLY A 74 12.24 -10.20 7.16
CA GLY A 74 10.83 -10.33 7.46
C GLY A 74 9.99 -10.63 6.23
N PHE A 75 8.83 -11.24 6.46
CA PHE A 75 7.80 -11.39 5.45
C PHE A 75 6.44 -11.05 6.07
N SER A 76 5.64 -10.30 5.32
CA SER A 76 4.28 -10.00 5.73
C SER A 76 3.33 -11.15 5.40
N ARG A 77 2.24 -11.28 6.17
CA ARG A 77 1.25 -12.35 5.96
C ARG A 77 0.37 -12.06 4.75
N ALA A 78 0.16 -13.05 3.89
CA ALA A 78 -0.78 -12.99 2.76
C ALA A 78 -2.25 -12.70 3.13
N TYR A 79 -2.61 -12.76 4.42
CA TYR A 79 -3.94 -12.45 4.91
C TYR A 79 -3.88 -11.34 5.96
N LYS A 80 -4.63 -10.27 5.72
CA LYS A 80 -4.73 -9.12 6.63
C LYS A 80 -6.15 -8.67 6.81
N ALA A 81 -6.38 -8.07 7.96
CA ALA A 81 -7.68 -7.58 8.37
C ALA A 81 -7.70 -6.07 8.08
N VAL A 82 -8.37 -5.67 7.00
CA VAL A 82 -8.39 -4.29 6.49
C VAL A 82 -9.64 -3.57 7.00
N LYS A 83 -9.46 -2.37 7.55
CA LYS A 83 -10.58 -1.52 7.99
C LYS A 83 -11.23 -0.89 6.76
N THR A 84 -12.53 -1.10 6.61
CA THR A 84 -13.37 -0.53 5.55
C THR A 84 -14.53 0.25 6.18
N VAL A 85 -15.28 1.00 5.37
CA VAL A 85 -16.49 1.71 5.84
C VAL A 85 -17.51 0.75 6.46
N GLY A 86 -17.64 -0.46 5.92
CA GLY A 86 -18.54 -1.50 6.43
C GLY A 86 -17.97 -2.34 7.58
N GLY A 87 -16.84 -1.94 8.16
CA GLY A 87 -16.15 -2.70 9.22
C GLY A 87 -14.89 -3.40 8.74
N LEU A 88 -14.43 -4.36 9.54
CA LEU A 88 -13.13 -4.99 9.39
C LEU A 88 -13.26 -6.27 8.54
N VAL A 89 -12.52 -6.36 7.45
CA VAL A 89 -12.63 -7.45 6.47
C VAL A 89 -11.30 -8.14 6.27
N VAL A 90 -11.28 -9.46 6.28
CA VAL A 90 -10.10 -10.25 5.91
C VAL A 90 -9.91 -10.20 4.39
N VAL A 91 -8.75 -9.74 3.97
CA VAL A 91 -8.34 -9.59 2.57
C VAL A 91 -7.14 -10.51 2.34
N TYR A 92 -7.09 -11.09 1.13
CA TYR A 92 -6.01 -11.94 0.68
C TYR A 92 -5.26 -11.27 -0.46
N LEU A 93 -3.92 -11.32 -0.40
CA LEU A 93 -3.03 -10.97 -1.49
C LEU A 93 -1.98 -12.10 -1.62
N PRO A 94 -1.65 -12.58 -2.84
CA PRO A 94 -0.63 -13.60 -3.01
C PRO A 94 0.72 -13.20 -2.40
N GLN A 95 1.40 -14.18 -1.79
CA GLN A 95 2.63 -13.95 -1.02
C GLN A 95 3.73 -13.24 -1.83
N LYS A 96 3.84 -13.49 -3.15
CA LYS A 96 4.75 -12.76 -4.05
C LYS A 96 4.59 -11.25 -3.92
N PHE A 97 3.35 -10.76 -4.03
CA PHE A 97 3.05 -9.32 -3.98
C PHE A 97 3.14 -8.79 -2.54
N THR A 98 2.69 -9.57 -1.56
CA THR A 98 2.83 -9.21 -0.14
C THR A 98 4.28 -8.98 0.25
N ASN A 99 5.19 -9.88 -0.13
CA ASN A 99 6.61 -9.75 0.14
C ASN A 99 7.21 -8.54 -0.57
N PHE A 100 6.82 -8.31 -1.84
CA PHE A 100 7.28 -7.14 -2.58
C PHE A 100 6.94 -5.83 -1.86
N TYR A 101 5.68 -5.64 -1.43
CA TYR A 101 5.29 -4.40 -0.77
C TYR A 101 5.89 -4.25 0.64
N TYR A 102 6.15 -5.36 1.33
CA TYR A 102 6.85 -5.34 2.60
C TYR A 102 8.31 -4.88 2.42
N ASP A 103 9.02 -5.50 1.47
CA ASP A 103 10.40 -5.16 1.10
C ASP A 103 10.52 -3.73 0.53
N LEU A 104 9.50 -3.25 -0.18
CA LEU A 104 9.45 -1.87 -0.62
C LEU A 104 9.39 -0.89 0.57
N GLY A 105 8.64 -1.24 1.61
CA GLY A 105 8.56 -0.47 2.85
C GLY A 105 9.86 -0.48 3.65
N THR A 106 10.52 -1.63 3.78
CA THR A 106 11.84 -1.72 4.45
C THR A 106 12.88 -0.89 3.71
N LYS A 107 12.97 -1.01 2.38
CA LYS A 107 13.92 -0.23 1.55
C LYS A 107 13.65 1.26 1.60
N TYR A 108 12.39 1.68 1.65
CA TYR A 108 12.03 3.07 1.86
C TYR A 108 12.52 3.58 3.22
N GLN A 109 12.26 2.83 4.31
CA GLN A 109 12.72 3.20 5.65
C GLN A 109 14.25 3.19 5.78
N ALA A 110 14.95 2.32 5.05
CA ALA A 110 16.41 2.27 4.97
C ALA A 110 17.03 3.45 4.19
N ALA A 111 16.22 4.39 3.68
CA ALA A 111 16.62 5.46 2.78
C ALA A 111 17.30 4.95 1.48
N HIS A 112 17.03 3.70 1.08
CA HIS A 112 17.49 3.15 -0.20
C HIS A 112 16.62 3.57 -1.38
N LEU A 113 15.40 4.06 -1.11
CA LEU A 113 14.45 4.53 -2.12
C LEU A 113 13.91 5.91 -1.76
N THR A 114 13.82 6.80 -2.76
CA THR A 114 13.11 8.07 -2.62
C THR A 114 11.59 7.85 -2.60
N LYS A 115 10.84 8.84 -2.09
CA LYS A 115 9.36 8.81 -2.08
C LYS A 115 8.79 8.54 -3.49
N ILE A 116 9.29 9.29 -4.48
CA ILE A 116 8.89 9.14 -5.89
C ILE A 116 9.15 7.71 -6.37
N ARG A 117 10.35 7.16 -6.14
CA ARG A 117 10.70 5.83 -6.62
C ARG A 117 9.88 4.73 -5.94
N ALA A 118 9.62 4.85 -4.65
CA ALA A 118 8.76 3.93 -3.92
C ALA A 118 7.34 3.91 -4.50
N VAL A 119 6.77 5.10 -4.77
CA VAL A 119 5.45 5.23 -5.40
C VAL A 119 5.42 4.62 -6.81
N THR A 120 6.43 4.89 -7.65
CA THR A 120 6.50 4.32 -9.01
C THR A 120 6.53 2.79 -9.01
N LEU A 121 7.38 2.19 -8.18
CA LEU A 121 7.48 0.73 -8.06
C LEU A 121 6.19 0.09 -7.53
N ALA A 122 5.53 0.79 -6.60
CA ALA A 122 4.25 0.36 -6.07
C ALA A 122 3.16 0.35 -7.16
N ASP A 123 3.14 1.37 -8.03
CA ASP A 123 2.20 1.52 -9.15
C ASP A 123 2.42 0.46 -10.25
N GLU A 124 3.67 0.21 -10.63
CA GLU A 124 4.02 -0.82 -11.61
C GLU A 124 3.51 -2.21 -11.18
N THR A 125 3.73 -2.56 -9.91
CA THR A 125 3.27 -3.84 -9.35
C THR A 125 1.76 -3.86 -9.15
N ALA A 126 1.15 -2.74 -8.77
CA ALA A 126 -0.29 -2.60 -8.61
C ALA A 126 -1.02 -2.76 -9.96
N LYS A 127 -0.39 -2.32 -11.05
CA LYS A 127 -0.88 -2.51 -12.41
C LYS A 127 -0.90 -3.99 -12.81
N GLU A 128 0.13 -4.78 -12.45
CA GLU A 128 0.12 -6.24 -12.64
C GLU A 128 -1.10 -6.87 -11.95
N ILE A 129 -1.33 -6.54 -10.68
CA ILE A 129 -2.47 -7.06 -9.90
C ILE A 129 -3.82 -6.63 -10.52
N THR A 130 -3.92 -5.36 -10.93
CA THR A 130 -5.13 -4.81 -11.58
C THR A 130 -5.48 -5.60 -12.84
N GLN A 131 -4.47 -5.90 -13.67
CA GLN A 131 -4.64 -6.68 -14.90
C GLN A 131 -5.03 -8.14 -14.62
N LEU A 132 -4.35 -8.79 -13.66
CA LEU A 132 -4.64 -10.17 -13.27
C LEU A 132 -6.09 -10.35 -12.78
N LEU A 133 -6.60 -9.35 -12.06
CA LEU A 133 -7.95 -9.38 -11.50
C LEU A 133 -9.02 -8.77 -12.41
N ARG A 134 -8.62 -8.18 -13.56
CA ARG A 134 -9.50 -7.47 -14.50
C ARG A 134 -10.33 -6.40 -13.80
N LEU A 135 -9.70 -5.60 -12.94
CA LEU A 135 -10.36 -4.50 -12.25
C LEU A 135 -10.63 -3.36 -13.21
N ASP A 136 -11.73 -2.64 -12.99
CA ASP A 136 -12.14 -1.55 -13.89
C ASP A 136 -11.27 -0.30 -13.72
N ASN A 137 -10.74 -0.08 -12.51
CA ASN A 137 -9.85 1.03 -12.18
C ASN A 137 -8.51 0.48 -11.66
N PRO A 138 -7.38 1.18 -11.90
CA PRO A 138 -6.09 0.82 -11.35
C PRO A 138 -6.09 0.90 -9.81
N ILE A 139 -5.36 -0.01 -9.18
CA ILE A 139 -5.03 0.10 -7.76
C ILE A 139 -3.97 1.21 -7.62
N LEU A 140 -4.22 2.20 -6.77
CA LEU A 140 -3.33 3.34 -6.53
C LEU A 140 -2.90 3.35 -5.05
N PRO A 141 -1.86 2.59 -4.68
CA PRO A 141 -1.38 2.52 -3.31
C PRO A 141 -0.55 3.76 -2.93
N LEU A 142 -0.20 3.83 -1.64
CA LEU A 142 0.70 4.81 -1.03
C LEU A 142 0.24 6.26 -1.19
N SER A 143 -1.07 6.50 -1.07
CA SER A 143 -1.65 7.85 -1.18
C SER A 143 -1.04 8.84 -0.18
N PHE A 144 -0.66 8.37 1.01
CA PHE A 144 0.02 9.18 2.02
C PHE A 144 1.37 9.73 1.52
N LEU A 145 2.21 8.91 0.85
CA LEU A 145 3.47 9.39 0.27
C LEU A 145 3.25 10.40 -0.85
N ARG A 146 2.19 10.23 -1.65
CA ARG A 146 1.87 11.17 -2.73
C ARG A 146 1.47 12.53 -2.19
N ILE A 147 0.70 12.56 -1.11
CA ILE A 147 0.32 13.80 -0.43
C ILE A 147 1.58 14.51 0.09
N GLU A 148 2.53 13.75 0.66
CA GLU A 148 3.80 14.32 1.11
C GLU A 148 4.62 14.90 -0.06
N ILE A 149 4.76 14.18 -1.17
CA ILE A 149 5.45 14.68 -2.38
C ILE A 149 4.80 15.99 -2.88
N ALA A 150 3.47 16.02 -2.99
CA ALA A 150 2.75 17.20 -3.45
C ALA A 150 2.93 18.41 -2.51
N ASN A 151 3.00 18.16 -1.20
CA ASN A 151 3.24 19.21 -0.21
C ASN A 151 4.68 19.75 -0.29
N GLU A 152 5.66 18.91 -0.56
CA GLU A 152 7.06 19.30 -0.76
C GLU A 152 7.21 20.17 -2.02
N GLU A 153 6.60 19.77 -3.14
CA GLU A 153 6.59 20.54 -4.39
C GLU A 153 5.94 21.93 -4.21
N ALA A 154 4.81 22.00 -3.50
CA ALA A 154 4.12 23.28 -3.23
C ALA A 154 4.94 24.22 -2.33
N ALA A 155 5.77 23.67 -1.42
CA ALA A 155 6.62 24.48 -0.54
C ALA A 155 7.84 25.06 -1.29
N GLU A 156 8.40 24.31 -2.25
CA GLU A 156 9.53 24.78 -3.06
C GLU A 156 9.16 25.92 -4.01
N ASP A 157 7.95 25.89 -4.59
CA ASP A 157 7.47 26.97 -5.46
C ASP A 157 7.05 28.24 -4.70
N GLY A 158 6.66 28.12 -3.43
CA GLY A 158 6.39 29.27 -2.56
C GLY A 158 7.64 30.07 -2.15
N ASN A 159 8.84 29.47 -2.23
CA ASN A 159 10.09 30.09 -1.80
C ASN A 159 10.81 30.87 -2.92
N LYS A 160 10.51 30.58 -4.19
CA LYS A 160 11.11 31.27 -5.35
C LYS A 160 10.62 32.71 -5.56
N ASN A 161 9.56 33.13 -4.86
CA ASN A 161 8.93 34.45 -5.02
C ASN A 161 9.35 35.48 -3.95
N LYS A 162 10.44 35.25 -3.19
CA LYS A 162 10.89 36.16 -2.11
C LYS A 162 12.31 36.71 -2.26
N GLU A 163 12.95 36.51 -3.40
CA GLU A 163 14.28 37.08 -3.68
C GLU A 163 14.23 38.12 -4.80
N GLU A 164 13.63 39.28 -4.53
CA GLU A 164 14.05 40.54 -5.15
C GLU A 164 14.54 41.48 -4.04
N PRO A 165 15.85 41.57 -3.79
CA PRO A 165 16.40 42.69 -3.03
C PRO A 165 16.38 43.93 -3.92
N ASP A 166 15.51 44.86 -3.54
CA ASP A 166 15.44 46.23 -4.03
C ASP A 166 16.80 46.92 -3.78
N LEU A 167 17.61 47.04 -4.84
CA LEU A 167 18.86 47.79 -4.84
C LEU A 167 19.01 48.50 -6.19
N GLN A 168 18.60 49.77 -6.22
CA GLN A 168 19.43 50.87 -6.71
C GLN A 168 18.82 52.21 -6.27
N LYS A 169 19.41 52.76 -5.21
CA LYS A 169 19.47 54.19 -4.95
C LYS A 169 20.77 54.73 -5.54
N ASP A 170 20.68 55.99 -5.96
CA ASP A 170 21.76 56.96 -6.20
C ASP A 170 22.36 56.97 -7.61
N GLU A 171 21.88 57.90 -8.46
CA GLU A 171 22.57 59.18 -8.77
C GLU A 171 21.59 60.21 -9.36
#